data_AF-A0A8E4FAT1-F1
#
_entry.id   AF-A0A8E4FAT1-F1
#
_cell.length_a   1.000
_cell.length_b   1.000
_cell.length_c   1.000
_cell.angle_alpha   90.00
_cell.angle_beta   90.00
_cell.angle_gamma   90.00
#
_symmetry.space_group_name_H-M   'P 1'
#
loop_
_entity.id
_entity.type
_entity.pdbx_description
1 polymer ?
#
loop_
_entity_poly.entity_id
_entity_poly.type
_entity_poly.pdbx_seq_one_letter_code
_entity_poly.pdbx_strand_id
1 'polypeptide(L)'
;MYIYAFGSICRGEIDFYSDVDLIAISEDQSKLSELDPNKFSIYSEERLKEYWEIGNPFAWHLHKESKLIFSSDGNDLIKVWGKPSNYSNGLNDLIKFQNIFLDSIHQIELTRDSFLFDISTIFLSIRNFATCYSLANGKINFHRNSALKLDNKSIQIDMESYRMLEAARLLATRGVGEFPNEYGLSRIINSFQIIDDWMRLLLDDLK
;
A
#
# COMPACT_ATOMS: atom_id res chain seq x y z
N MET A 1 6.01 -19.90 15.81
CA MET A 1 6.63 -18.90 14.94
C MET A 1 6.50 -19.34 13.50
N TYR A 2 6.03 -18.44 12.65
CA TYR A 2 5.86 -18.65 11.23
C TYR A 2 6.54 -17.51 10.47
N ILE A 3 7.17 -17.81 9.35
CA ILE A 3 7.78 -16.83 8.47
C ILE A 3 7.21 -17.01 7.07
N TYR A 4 6.75 -15.91 6.48
CA TYR A 4 6.26 -15.90 5.10
C TYR A 4 7.00 -14.84 4.29
N ALA A 5 7.21 -15.11 3.01
CA ALA A 5 7.36 -14.06 2.01
C ALA A 5 5.97 -13.65 1.50
N PHE A 6 5.81 -12.41 1.12
CA PHE A 6 4.59 -11.91 0.48
C PHE A 6 4.92 -10.77 -0.49
N GLY A 7 3.90 -10.15 -1.09
CA GLY A 7 4.12 -9.00 -1.97
C GLY A 7 4.65 -9.35 -3.37
N SER A 8 5.42 -8.42 -3.93
CA SER A 8 5.82 -8.44 -5.34
C SER A 8 6.54 -9.73 -5.76
N ILE A 9 7.41 -10.25 -4.88
CA ILE A 9 8.15 -11.50 -5.11
C ILE A 9 7.23 -12.72 -5.28
N CYS A 10 6.13 -12.77 -4.55
CA CYS A 10 5.16 -13.86 -4.64
C CYS A 10 4.19 -13.73 -5.81
N ARG A 11 4.00 -12.50 -6.33
CA ARG A 11 3.21 -12.23 -7.55
C ARG A 11 3.99 -12.37 -8.85
N GLY A 12 5.33 -12.41 -8.79
CA GLY A 12 6.19 -12.36 -9.97
C GLY A 12 6.30 -10.96 -10.59
N GLU A 13 5.90 -9.91 -9.85
CA GLU A 13 5.93 -8.51 -10.26
C GLU A 13 7.22 -7.83 -9.79
N ILE A 14 8.37 -8.44 -10.09
CA ILE A 14 9.67 -8.05 -9.57
C ILE A 14 10.39 -7.17 -10.59
N ASP A 15 10.99 -6.10 -10.12
CA ASP A 15 11.98 -5.31 -10.84
C ASP A 15 13.21 -5.02 -9.98
N PHE A 16 14.16 -4.26 -10.53
CA PHE A 16 15.41 -3.92 -9.86
C PHE A 16 15.21 -3.23 -8.50
N TYR A 17 14.08 -2.56 -8.30
CA TYR A 17 13.81 -1.82 -7.08
C TYR A 17 12.94 -2.60 -6.09
N SER A 18 12.52 -3.82 -6.42
CA SER A 18 11.59 -4.59 -5.58
C SER A 18 12.29 -5.18 -4.35
N ASP A 19 11.72 -4.95 -3.17
CA ASP A 19 12.17 -5.56 -1.92
C ASP A 19 11.56 -6.96 -1.73
N VAL A 20 12.18 -7.74 -0.85
CA VAL A 20 11.61 -8.99 -0.35
C VAL A 20 10.83 -8.69 0.92
N ASP A 21 9.50 -8.67 0.81
CA ASP A 21 8.64 -8.46 1.96
C ASP A 21 8.53 -9.76 2.78
N LEU A 22 9.04 -9.71 4.02
CA LEU A 22 8.98 -10.83 4.96
C LEU A 22 8.10 -10.47 6.15
N ILE A 23 7.30 -11.44 6.61
CA ILE A 23 6.52 -11.33 7.84
C ILE A 23 6.87 -12.48 8.78
N ALA A 24 7.10 -12.16 10.05
CA ALA A 24 7.28 -13.10 11.13
C ALA A 24 6.12 -13.02 12.12
N ILE A 25 5.53 -14.17 12.45
CA ILE A 25 4.32 -14.27 13.26
C ILE A 25 4.58 -15.21 14.44
N SER A 26 4.36 -14.74 15.67
CA SER A 26 4.50 -15.56 16.88
C SER A 26 3.80 -14.89 18.06
N GLU A 27 3.22 -15.68 18.97
CA GLU A 27 2.80 -15.17 20.30
C GLU A 27 3.99 -15.05 21.27
N ASP A 28 5.05 -15.80 21.02
CA ASP A 28 6.28 -15.76 21.82
C ASP A 28 7.13 -14.54 21.41
N GLN A 29 7.02 -13.46 22.19
CA GLN A 29 7.75 -12.21 21.98
C GLN A 29 9.27 -12.37 22.05
N SER A 30 9.78 -13.36 22.80
CA SER A 30 11.22 -13.58 22.89
C SER A 30 11.81 -13.96 21.53
N LYS A 31 11.12 -14.83 20.78
CA LYS A 31 11.52 -15.23 19.42
C LYS A 31 11.43 -14.11 18.41
N LEU A 32 10.48 -13.19 18.58
CA LEU A 32 10.32 -12.04 17.70
C LEU A 32 11.38 -10.97 17.96
N SER A 33 11.83 -10.83 19.21
CA SER A 33 12.81 -9.81 19.61
C SER A 33 14.21 -10.00 19.00
N GLU A 34 14.52 -11.20 18.51
CA GLU A 34 15.78 -11.51 17.82
C GLU A 34 15.76 -11.13 16.33
N LEU A 35 14.59 -10.78 15.78
CA LEU A 35 14.44 -10.43 14.37
C LEU A 35 14.67 -8.94 14.14
N ASP A 36 15.34 -8.62 13.03
CA ASP A 36 15.55 -7.24 12.58
C ASP A 36 14.21 -6.66 12.06
N PRO A 37 13.61 -5.66 12.73
CA PRO A 37 12.33 -5.08 12.32
C PRO A 37 12.42 -4.31 10.99
N ASN A 38 13.63 -4.01 10.50
CA ASN A 38 13.82 -3.43 9.18
C ASN A 38 13.71 -4.47 8.06
N LYS A 39 13.82 -5.76 8.39
CA LYS A 39 13.72 -6.88 7.44
C LYS A 39 12.40 -7.62 7.56
N PHE A 40 11.86 -7.71 8.77
CA PHE A 40 10.63 -8.42 9.06
C PHE A 40 9.54 -7.46 9.51
N SER A 41 8.38 -7.59 8.89
CA SER A 41 7.11 -7.21 9.50
C SER A 41 6.85 -8.17 10.67
N ILE A 42 6.82 -7.67 11.90
CA ILE A 42 6.70 -8.50 13.12
C ILE A 42 5.31 -8.35 13.70
N TYR A 43 4.59 -9.45 13.86
CA TYR A 43 3.21 -9.46 14.36
C TYR A 43 2.94 -10.63 15.33
N SER A 44 2.03 -10.41 16.28
CA SER A 44 1.38 -11.52 17.00
C SER A 44 0.32 -12.18 16.13
N GLU A 45 -0.05 -13.42 16.47
CA GLU A 45 -1.16 -14.10 15.79
C GLU A 45 -2.49 -13.41 16.12
N GLU A 46 -2.68 -12.98 17.37
CA GLU A 46 -3.83 -12.22 17.85
C GLU A 46 -4.07 -10.97 17.00
N ARG A 47 -3.03 -10.16 16.77
CA ARG A 47 -3.15 -8.93 15.97
C ARG A 47 -3.54 -9.21 14.53
N LEU A 48 -3.02 -10.29 13.93
CA LEU A 48 -3.40 -10.66 12.57
C LEU A 48 -4.80 -11.27 12.49
N LYS A 49 -5.26 -11.95 13.54
CA LYS A 49 -6.64 -12.43 13.63
C LYS A 49 -7.64 -11.28 13.64
N GLU A 50 -7.37 -10.20 14.37
CA GLU A 50 -8.19 -8.98 14.30
C GLU A 50 -8.30 -8.45 12.86
N TYR A 51 -7.20 -8.44 12.12
CA TYR A 51 -7.20 -8.05 10.71
C TYR A 51 -7.99 -9.03 9.82
N TRP A 52 -7.93 -10.32 10.13
CA TRP A 52 -8.73 -11.36 9.45
C TRP A 52 -10.23 -11.15 9.67
N GLU A 53 -10.63 -10.85 10.91
CA GLU A 53 -12.03 -10.68 11.31
C GLU A 53 -12.68 -9.47 10.66
N ILE A 54 -11.95 -8.36 10.51
CA ILE A 54 -12.46 -7.14 9.84
C ILE A 54 -12.25 -7.15 8.31
N GLY A 55 -11.60 -8.19 7.78
CA GLY A 55 -11.29 -8.28 6.35
C GLY A 55 -10.33 -7.18 5.87
N ASN A 56 -9.33 -6.82 6.68
CA ASN A 56 -8.39 -5.75 6.37
C ASN A 56 -7.63 -6.02 5.05
N PRO A 57 -7.25 -4.99 4.26
CA PRO A 57 -6.45 -5.17 3.04
C PRO A 57 -5.18 -5.99 3.26
N PHE A 58 -4.50 -5.84 4.41
CA PHE A 58 -3.30 -6.60 4.73
C PHE A 58 -3.59 -8.10 4.96
N ALA A 59 -4.70 -8.45 5.62
CA ALA A 59 -5.11 -9.85 5.78
C ALA A 59 -5.43 -10.49 4.42
N TRP A 60 -6.11 -9.76 3.54
CA TRP A 60 -6.37 -10.20 2.17
C TRP A 60 -5.10 -10.35 1.34
N HIS A 61 -4.13 -9.45 1.53
CA HIS A 61 -2.83 -9.50 0.89
C HIS A 61 -2.07 -10.77 1.28
N LEU A 62 -1.99 -11.04 2.59
CA LEU A 62 -1.38 -12.25 3.13
C LEU A 62 -2.10 -13.51 2.64
N HIS A 63 -3.43 -13.59 2.75
CA HIS A 63 -4.20 -14.75 2.33
C HIS A 63 -4.00 -15.11 0.85
N LYS A 64 -3.90 -14.12 -0.03
CA LYS A 64 -3.79 -14.37 -1.48
C LYS A 64 -2.39 -14.67 -1.97
N GLU A 65 -1.40 -14.00 -1.40
CA GLU A 65 -0.08 -13.93 -2.05
C GLU A 65 1.02 -14.54 -1.21
N SER A 66 0.84 -14.67 0.11
CA SER A 66 1.92 -15.14 0.96
C SER A 66 2.36 -16.59 0.64
N LYS A 67 3.65 -16.85 0.85
CA LYS A 67 4.27 -18.16 0.74
C LYS A 67 5.00 -18.47 2.04
N LEU A 68 4.62 -19.58 2.66
CA LEU A 68 5.28 -20.08 3.88
C LEU A 68 6.74 -20.40 3.57
N ILE A 69 7.65 -19.78 4.31
CA ILE A 69 9.10 -20.07 4.29
C ILE A 69 9.45 -21.02 5.42
N PHE A 70 8.93 -20.73 6.62
CA PHE A 70 9.26 -21.50 7.82
C PHE A 70 8.05 -21.58 8.75
N SER A 71 7.89 -22.74 9.38
CA SER A 71 6.92 -22.97 10.45
C SER A 71 7.56 -23.80 11.56
N SER A 72 7.38 -23.38 12.81
CA SER A 72 7.91 -24.09 13.97
C SER A 72 7.20 -25.41 14.25
N ASP A 73 5.95 -25.58 13.82
CA ASP A 73 5.11 -26.75 14.10
C ASP A 73 4.76 -27.55 12.83
N GLY A 74 5.27 -27.12 11.67
CA GLY A 74 5.00 -27.73 10.37
C GLY A 74 3.67 -27.32 9.72
N ASN A 75 2.83 -26.53 10.41
CA ASN A 75 1.56 -26.04 9.87
C ASN A 75 1.73 -24.75 9.07
N ASP A 76 0.81 -24.52 8.13
CA ASP A 76 0.65 -23.25 7.43
C ASP A 76 -0.49 -22.46 8.07
N LEU A 77 -0.14 -21.57 9.01
CA LEU A 77 -1.08 -20.76 9.78
C LEU A 77 -2.11 -20.03 8.90
N ILE A 78 -1.66 -19.38 7.82
CA ILE A 78 -2.53 -18.59 6.94
C ILE A 78 -3.51 -19.50 6.19
N LYS A 79 -3.08 -20.70 5.75
CA LYS A 79 -3.99 -21.68 5.17
C LYS A 79 -4.98 -22.23 6.19
N VAL A 80 -4.56 -22.45 7.43
CA VAL A 80 -5.43 -22.91 8.52
C VAL A 80 -6.53 -21.90 8.83
N TRP A 81 -6.21 -20.60 8.88
CA TRP A 81 -7.22 -19.54 9.08
C TRP A 81 -8.18 -19.39 7.89
N GLY A 82 -7.75 -19.82 6.71
CA GLY A 82 -8.56 -19.70 5.50
C GLY A 82 -8.74 -18.24 5.07
N LYS A 83 -9.92 -17.93 4.52
CA LYS A 83 -10.20 -16.63 3.90
C LYS A 83 -10.54 -15.57 4.97
N PRO A 84 -10.00 -14.33 4.87
CA PRO A 84 -10.44 -13.21 5.69
C PRO A 84 -11.93 -12.90 5.50
N SER A 85 -12.53 -12.23 6.47
CA SER A 85 -13.87 -11.67 6.36
C SER A 85 -13.99 -10.70 5.18
N ASN A 86 -15.23 -10.40 4.79
CA ASN A 86 -15.47 -9.36 3.81
C ASN A 86 -14.99 -8.01 4.36
N TYR A 87 -14.33 -7.24 3.51
CA TYR A 87 -13.80 -5.93 3.86
C TYR A 87 -14.94 -4.92 4.03
N SER A 88 -15.18 -4.49 5.27
CA SER A 88 -16.32 -3.61 5.63
C SER A 88 -15.93 -2.16 5.84
N ASN A 89 -14.63 -1.85 5.96
CA ASN A 89 -14.15 -0.51 6.33
C ASN A 89 -13.76 0.37 5.12
N GLY A 90 -14.15 -0.03 3.90
CA GLY A 90 -13.76 0.62 2.65
C GLY A 90 -13.95 2.13 2.65
N LEU A 91 -15.15 2.61 2.95
CA LEU A 91 -15.47 4.04 2.94
C LEU A 91 -14.57 4.84 3.90
N ASN A 92 -14.38 4.37 5.12
CA ASN A 92 -13.53 5.04 6.12
C ASN A 92 -12.07 5.09 5.70
N ASP A 93 -11.56 4.01 5.10
CA ASP A 93 -10.18 3.96 4.61
C ASP A 93 -9.97 4.86 3.38
N LEU A 94 -10.97 4.96 2.49
CA LEU A 94 -10.92 5.93 1.39
C LEU A 94 -10.87 7.38 1.91
N ILE A 95 -11.73 7.73 2.87
CA ILE A 95 -11.74 9.06 3.51
C ILE A 95 -10.36 9.34 4.13
N LYS A 96 -9.80 8.35 4.85
CA LYS A 96 -8.47 8.47 5.44
C LYS A 96 -7.38 8.76 4.40
N PHE A 97 -7.34 8.02 3.30
CA PHE A 97 -6.33 8.24 2.25
C PHE A 97 -6.55 9.53 1.48
N GLN A 98 -7.80 9.98 1.30
CA GLN A 98 -8.07 11.32 0.75
C GLN A 98 -7.55 12.41 1.69
N ASN A 99 -7.79 12.29 3.01
CA ASN A 99 -7.28 13.27 3.97
C ASN A 99 -5.75 13.35 3.94
N ILE A 100 -5.04 12.20 3.93
CA ILE A 100 -3.58 12.19 3.82
C ILE A 100 -3.12 12.90 2.53
N PHE A 101 -3.82 12.67 1.41
CA PHE A 101 -3.53 13.34 0.14
C PHE A 101 -3.73 14.86 0.24
N LEU A 102 -4.85 15.31 0.80
CA LEU A 102 -5.15 16.75 0.98
C LEU A 102 -4.17 17.43 1.94
N ASP A 103 -3.81 16.75 3.03
CA ASP A 103 -2.83 17.26 3.99
C ASP A 103 -1.45 17.47 3.33
N SER A 104 -1.00 16.52 2.49
CA SER A 104 0.26 16.67 1.73
C SER A 104 0.22 17.81 0.72
N ILE A 105 -0.91 18.02 0.03
CA ILE A 105 -1.07 19.18 -0.86
C ILE A 105 -0.97 20.47 -0.06
N HIS A 106 -1.68 20.55 1.06
CA HIS A 106 -1.67 21.73 1.91
C HIS A 106 -0.26 22.05 2.42
N GLN A 107 0.52 21.05 2.82
CA GLN A 107 1.91 21.26 3.23
C GLN A 107 2.77 21.80 2.09
N ILE A 108 2.63 21.26 0.87
CA ILE A 108 3.36 21.73 -0.32
C ILE A 108 3.05 23.20 -0.64
N GLU A 109 1.81 23.64 -0.44
CA GLU A 109 1.39 25.03 -0.66
C GLU A 109 1.97 25.97 0.40
N LEU A 110 2.14 25.49 1.63
CA LEU A 110 2.71 26.26 2.73
C LEU A 110 4.24 26.36 2.67
N THR A 111 4.94 25.26 2.37
CA THR A 111 6.40 25.18 2.36
C THR A 111 6.90 24.08 1.40
N ARG A 112 8.16 24.20 0.98
CA ARG A 112 8.87 23.17 0.19
C ARG A 112 9.86 22.34 1.01
N ASP A 113 9.95 22.52 2.32
CA ASP A 113 10.97 21.88 3.16
C ASP A 113 10.91 20.35 3.17
N SER A 114 9.69 19.79 3.14
CA SER A 114 9.41 18.35 3.12
C SER A 114 8.93 17.85 1.77
N PHE A 115 9.14 18.61 0.69
CA PHE A 115 8.43 18.42 -0.57
C PHE A 115 8.60 16.99 -1.17
N LEU A 116 9.80 16.38 -1.11
CA LEU A 116 9.98 14.97 -1.52
C LEU A 116 9.11 14.00 -0.70
N PHE A 117 9.04 14.21 0.61
CA PHE A 117 8.24 13.39 1.50
C PHE A 117 6.74 13.53 1.20
N ASP A 118 6.27 14.75 0.94
CA ASP A 118 4.87 15.02 0.61
C ASP A 118 4.45 14.40 -0.72
N ILE A 119 5.27 14.51 -1.77
CA ILE A 119 5.01 13.85 -3.06
C ILE A 119 5.01 12.31 -2.92
N SER A 120 5.95 11.76 -2.14
CA SER A 120 5.97 10.33 -1.80
C SER A 120 4.67 9.91 -1.08
N THR A 121 4.16 10.75 -0.19
CA THR A 121 2.94 10.51 0.59
C THR A 121 1.69 10.59 -0.28
N ILE A 122 1.64 11.51 -1.25
CA ILE A 122 0.60 11.57 -2.27
C ILE A 122 0.53 10.25 -3.06
N PHE A 123 1.67 9.72 -3.53
CA PHE A 123 1.69 8.44 -4.24
C PHE A 123 1.20 7.28 -3.37
N LEU A 124 1.62 7.22 -2.10
CA LEU A 124 1.17 6.23 -1.12
C LEU A 124 -0.36 6.27 -0.98
N SER A 125 -0.93 7.47 -0.83
CA SER A 125 -2.37 7.69 -0.71
C SER A 125 -3.12 7.23 -1.94
N ILE A 126 -2.71 7.64 -3.14
CA ILE A 126 -3.35 7.25 -4.41
C ILE A 126 -3.41 5.71 -4.55
N ARG A 127 -2.27 5.04 -4.32
CA ARG A 127 -2.17 3.58 -4.46
C ARG A 127 -3.07 2.86 -3.46
N ASN A 128 -2.98 3.22 -2.18
CA ASN A 128 -3.74 2.53 -1.14
C ASN A 128 -5.24 2.85 -1.25
N PHE A 129 -5.60 4.07 -1.64
CA PHE A 129 -6.99 4.46 -1.94
C PHE A 129 -7.58 3.54 -3.02
N ALA A 130 -6.87 3.33 -4.13
CA ALA A 130 -7.31 2.43 -5.20
C ALA A 130 -7.41 0.96 -4.75
N THR A 131 -6.45 0.48 -3.95
CA THR A 131 -6.49 -0.87 -3.38
C THR A 131 -7.72 -1.07 -2.50
N CYS A 132 -8.00 -0.13 -1.59
CA CYS A 132 -9.17 -0.17 -0.72
C CYS A 132 -10.47 -0.11 -1.52
N TYR A 133 -10.56 0.78 -2.53
CA TYR A 133 -11.75 0.90 -3.37
C TYR A 133 -12.03 -0.40 -4.14
N SER A 134 -10.99 -0.98 -4.75
CA SER A 134 -11.11 -2.26 -5.45
C SER A 134 -11.59 -3.36 -4.51
N LEU A 135 -10.98 -3.46 -3.32
CA LEU A 135 -11.31 -4.51 -2.35
C LEU A 135 -12.72 -4.35 -1.78
N ALA A 136 -13.18 -3.12 -1.54
CA ALA A 136 -14.54 -2.82 -1.08
C ALA A 136 -15.58 -3.30 -2.11
N ASN A 137 -15.22 -3.27 -3.40
CA ASN A 137 -16.00 -3.80 -4.51
C ASN A 137 -15.74 -5.30 -4.79
N GLY A 138 -15.08 -6.01 -3.87
CA GLY A 138 -14.82 -7.45 -3.98
C GLY A 138 -13.72 -7.85 -4.96
N LYS A 139 -12.98 -6.88 -5.53
CA LYS A 139 -11.86 -7.13 -6.44
C LYS A 139 -10.52 -6.92 -5.74
N ILE A 140 -9.63 -7.90 -5.81
CA ILE A 140 -8.30 -7.79 -5.20
C ILE A 140 -7.34 -7.11 -6.17
N ASN A 141 -6.72 -6.01 -5.73
CA ASN A 141 -5.74 -5.26 -6.51
C ASN A 141 -4.65 -4.68 -5.60
N PHE A 142 -3.59 -5.46 -5.37
CA PHE A 142 -2.40 -5.08 -4.61
C PHE A 142 -1.22 -4.65 -5.50
N HIS A 143 -1.48 -4.42 -6.79
CA HIS A 143 -0.46 -3.97 -7.73
C HIS A 143 0.01 -2.56 -7.37
N ARG A 144 1.29 -2.25 -7.60
CA ARG A 144 1.83 -0.90 -7.32
C ARG A 144 1.14 0.22 -8.10
N ASN A 145 0.71 -0.11 -9.32
CA ASN A 145 -0.10 0.74 -10.20
C ASN A 145 -1.62 0.50 -10.02
N SER A 146 -2.09 0.18 -8.81
CA SER A 146 -3.49 -0.16 -8.55
C SER A 146 -4.46 0.91 -9.09
N ALA A 147 -4.12 2.20 -8.92
CA ALA A 147 -4.94 3.32 -9.40
C ALA A 147 -5.10 3.38 -10.93
N LEU A 148 -4.12 2.89 -11.69
CA LEU A 148 -4.18 2.77 -13.15
C LEU A 148 -4.87 1.48 -13.61
N LYS A 149 -5.26 0.61 -12.68
CA LYS A 149 -5.81 -0.74 -12.93
C LYS A 149 -7.17 -0.91 -12.26
N LEU A 150 -8.04 0.10 -12.38
CA LEU A 150 -9.43 0.06 -11.89
C LEU A 150 -10.44 0.06 -13.04
N ASP A 151 -10.10 -0.51 -14.20
CA ASP A 151 -10.96 -0.53 -15.38
C ASP A 151 -11.42 0.91 -15.76
N ASN A 152 -12.73 1.13 -15.93
CA ASN A 152 -13.33 2.43 -16.22
C ASN A 152 -13.26 3.46 -15.07
N LYS A 153 -12.80 3.04 -13.89
CA LYS A 153 -12.58 3.88 -12.70
C LYS A 153 -11.11 4.22 -12.48
N SER A 154 -10.24 3.88 -13.44
CA SER A 154 -8.80 4.20 -13.37
C SER A 154 -8.56 5.70 -13.37
N ILE A 155 -7.55 6.14 -12.62
CA ILE A 155 -7.15 7.55 -12.58
C ILE A 155 -6.71 8.03 -13.97
N GLN A 156 -7.19 9.20 -14.40
CA GLN A 156 -6.91 9.79 -15.70
C GLN A 156 -5.76 10.82 -15.62
N ILE A 157 -4.65 10.41 -15.03
CA ILE A 157 -3.42 11.20 -14.94
C ILE A 157 -2.46 10.79 -16.06
N ASP A 158 -1.67 11.74 -16.57
CA ASP A 158 -0.65 11.40 -17.56
C ASP A 158 0.42 10.48 -16.96
N MET A 159 0.90 9.54 -17.78
CA MET A 159 1.83 8.49 -17.32
C MET A 159 3.17 9.03 -16.83
N GLU A 160 3.58 10.21 -17.27
CA GLU A 160 4.84 10.81 -16.84
C GLU A 160 4.71 11.37 -15.42
N SER A 161 3.62 12.10 -15.13
CA SER A 161 3.30 12.56 -13.78
C SER A 161 3.14 11.38 -12.81
N TYR A 162 2.47 10.31 -13.23
CA TYR A 162 2.33 9.11 -12.39
C TYR A 162 3.69 8.47 -12.07
N ARG A 163 4.58 8.37 -13.07
CA ARG A 163 5.94 7.84 -12.88
C ARG A 163 6.78 8.75 -11.98
N MET A 164 6.59 10.06 -12.03
CA MET A 164 7.28 10.98 -11.13
C MET A 164 6.82 10.82 -9.67
N LEU A 165 5.52 10.61 -9.44
CA LEU A 165 4.98 10.27 -8.13
C LEU A 165 5.57 8.95 -7.59
N GLU A 166 5.63 7.92 -8.45
CA GLU A 166 6.25 6.63 -8.12
C GLU A 166 7.75 6.78 -7.80
N ALA A 167 8.48 7.54 -8.62
CA ALA A 167 9.91 7.79 -8.43
C ALA A 167 10.20 8.55 -7.12
N ALA A 168 9.38 9.55 -6.78
CA ALA A 168 9.49 10.25 -5.50
C ALA A 168 9.31 9.29 -4.32
N ARG A 169 8.39 8.33 -4.41
CA ARG A 169 8.21 7.29 -3.38
C ARG A 169 9.45 6.41 -3.25
N LEU A 170 10.03 5.94 -4.36
CA LEU A 170 11.25 5.14 -4.36
C LEU A 170 12.43 5.92 -3.75
N LEU A 171 12.59 7.19 -4.12
CA LEU A 171 13.66 8.03 -3.59
C LEU A 171 13.50 8.27 -2.08
N ALA A 172 12.29 8.61 -1.63
CA ALA A 172 12.01 8.89 -0.23
C ALA A 172 12.17 7.66 0.69
N THR A 173 11.92 6.45 0.18
CA THR A 173 11.93 5.22 1.00
C THR A 173 13.18 4.38 0.87
N ARG A 174 13.82 4.40 -0.30
CA ARG A 174 14.96 3.53 -0.62
C ARG A 174 16.22 4.34 -0.97
N GLY A 175 16.12 5.66 -1.09
CA GLY A 175 17.24 6.49 -1.52
C GLY A 175 17.63 6.28 -2.98
N VAL A 176 16.70 5.77 -3.81
CA VAL A 176 16.96 5.39 -5.20
C VAL A 176 16.15 6.24 -6.18
N GLY A 177 16.84 6.76 -7.20
CA GLY A 177 16.26 7.62 -8.23
C GLY A 177 16.75 9.06 -8.12
N GLU A 178 16.16 9.93 -8.92
CA GLU A 178 16.45 11.36 -8.92
C GLU A 178 15.18 12.15 -8.60
N PHE A 179 15.35 13.26 -7.89
CA PHE A 179 14.23 14.13 -7.60
C PHE A 179 13.79 14.87 -8.87
N PRO A 180 12.48 15.03 -9.16
CA PRO A 180 12.05 15.72 -10.35
C PRO A 180 12.55 17.18 -10.35
N ASN A 181 12.97 17.66 -11.51
CA ASN A 181 13.31 19.07 -11.71
C ASN A 181 12.06 19.96 -11.66
N GLU A 182 12.22 21.28 -11.60
CA GLU A 182 11.11 22.25 -11.48
C GLU A 182 10.00 22.08 -12.55
N TYR A 183 10.36 21.63 -13.76
CA TYR A 183 9.38 21.32 -14.81
C TYR A 183 8.53 20.09 -14.42
N GLY A 184 9.17 19.02 -13.96
CA GLY A 184 8.49 17.85 -13.42
C GLY A 184 7.61 18.19 -12.23
N LEU A 185 8.07 19.06 -11.33
CA LEU A 185 7.29 19.52 -10.18
C LEU A 185 6.00 20.24 -10.59
N SER A 186 6.13 21.18 -11.52
CA SER A 186 4.98 21.92 -12.04
C SER A 186 3.93 20.98 -12.66
N ARG A 187 4.40 19.93 -13.34
CA ARG A 187 3.52 18.91 -13.93
C ARG A 187 2.77 18.08 -12.90
N ILE A 188 3.46 17.66 -11.84
CA ILE A 188 2.84 16.94 -10.72
C ILE A 188 1.78 17.81 -10.03
N ILE A 189 2.12 19.07 -9.73
CA ILE A 189 1.19 20.01 -9.08
C ILE A 189 -0.05 20.22 -9.96
N ASN A 190 0.11 20.38 -11.28
CA ASN A 190 -1.01 20.49 -12.21
C ASN A 190 -1.91 19.23 -12.24
N SER A 191 -1.42 18.09 -11.76
CA SER A 191 -2.19 16.84 -11.69
C SER A 191 -3.00 16.71 -10.39
N PHE A 192 -2.79 17.55 -9.39
CA PHE A 192 -3.46 17.43 -8.08
C PHE A 192 -4.98 17.53 -8.18
N GLN A 193 -5.51 18.45 -8.97
CA GLN A 193 -6.96 18.56 -9.17
C GLN A 193 -7.55 17.28 -9.80
N ILE A 194 -6.85 16.70 -10.78
CA ILE A 194 -7.27 15.45 -11.44
C ILE A 194 -7.32 14.30 -10.42
N ILE A 195 -6.34 14.23 -9.52
CA ILE A 195 -6.29 13.22 -8.47
C ILE A 195 -7.42 13.43 -7.45
N ASP A 196 -7.66 14.67 -7.00
CA ASP A 196 -8.73 14.98 -6.04
C ASP A 196 -10.11 14.65 -6.62
N ASP A 197 -10.39 15.08 -7.85
CA ASP A 197 -11.64 14.80 -8.56
C ASP A 197 -11.87 13.29 -8.69
N TRP A 198 -10.82 12.54 -9.02
CA TRP A 198 -10.88 11.08 -9.07
C TRP A 198 -11.17 10.46 -7.70
N MET A 199 -10.51 10.89 -6.63
CA MET A 199 -10.79 10.40 -5.28
C MET A 199 -12.22 10.70 -4.84
N ARG A 200 -12.73 11.92 -5.11
CA ARG A 200 -14.12 12.31 -4.81
C ARG A 200 -15.12 11.44 -5.55
N LEU A 201 -14.89 11.20 -6.86
CA LEU A 201 -15.75 10.35 -7.67
C LEU A 201 -15.86 8.93 -7.12
N LEU A 202 -14.74 8.33 -6.69
CA LEU A 202 -14.73 6.99 -6.11
C LEU A 202 -15.32 6.94 -4.69
N LEU A 203 -15.15 8.01 -3.91
CA LEU A 203 -15.79 8.13 -2.59
C LEU A 203 -17.31 8.19 -2.72
N ASP A 204 -17.82 8.98 -3.66
CA ASP A 204 -19.26 9.10 -3.89
C ASP A 204 -19.88 7.81 -4.43
N ASP A 205 -19.09 6.99 -5.13
CA ASP A 205 -19.50 5.66 -5.62
C ASP A 205 -19.67 4.60 -4.50
N LEU A 206 -19.01 4.79 -3.34
CA LEU A 206 -19.11 3.89 -2.17
C LEU A 206 -20.07 4.38 -1.07
N LYS A 207 -20.63 5.57 -1.20
CA LYS A 207 -21.65 6.12 -0.27
C LYS A 207 -23.03 5.57 -0.60
#